data_AF-A0A2M8TH51-F1
#
_entry.id   AF-A0A2M8TH51-F1
#
_cell.length_a   1.000
_cell.length_b   1.000
_cell.length_c   1.000
_cell.angle_alpha   90.00
_cell.angle_beta   90.00
_cell.angle_gamma   90.00
#
_symmetry.space_group_name_H-M   'P 1'
#
loop_
_entity.id
_entity.type
_entity.pdbx_description
1 polymer ?
#
loop_
_entity_poly.entity_id
_entity_poly.type
_entity_poly.pdbx_seq_one_letter_code
_entity_poly.pdbx_strand_id
1 'polypeptide(L)'
;MHTDKRNVTLPIKEEQLDIAKKWIQTGDVKIYKEVFSENKNFTIPIEHENLVIEKKSLETSSQNKDAPKEIIKIPLSEEHVEFSKHRVALEDVSIYKKQIEDIKHIEETLKKEKSNVKVSGSAKVTNK
;
A
#
# COMPACT_ATOMS: atom_id res chain seq x y z
N MET A 1 9.73 -13.04 -89.28
CA MET A 1 9.91 -11.83 -88.46
C MET A 1 9.38 -12.13 -87.07
N HIS A 2 10.24 -12.07 -86.05
CA HIS A 2 9.89 -12.36 -84.65
C HIS A 2 9.24 -11.11 -84.06
N THR A 3 7.97 -11.19 -83.68
CA THR A 3 7.30 -10.09 -82.96
C THR A 3 7.69 -10.17 -81.49
N ASP A 4 8.58 -9.28 -81.06
CA ASP A 4 8.99 -9.15 -79.68
C ASP A 4 7.79 -8.69 -78.82
N LYS A 5 7.29 -9.60 -77.97
CA LYS A 5 6.20 -9.31 -77.04
C LYS A 5 6.78 -8.59 -75.83
N ARG A 6 6.73 -7.26 -75.84
CA ARG A 6 7.07 -6.45 -74.67
C ARG A 6 5.98 -6.60 -73.60
N ASN A 7 6.33 -7.27 -72.49
CA ASN A 7 5.47 -7.40 -71.32
C ASN A 7 5.68 -6.20 -70.39
N VAL A 8 4.59 -5.58 -69.94
CA VAL A 8 4.59 -4.49 -68.96
C VAL A 8 3.78 -4.92 -67.76
N THR A 9 4.37 -4.87 -66.57
CA THR A 9 3.71 -5.18 -65.29
C THR A 9 3.49 -3.90 -64.51
N LEU A 10 2.23 -3.64 -64.13
CA LEU A 10 1.88 -2.53 -63.25
C LEU A 10 1.63 -3.08 -61.83
N PRO A 11 2.51 -2.82 -60.85
CA PRO A 11 2.24 -3.20 -59.47
C PRO A 11 1.09 -2.36 -58.93
N ILE A 12 0.09 -3.02 -58.34
CA ILE A 12 -1.07 -2.40 -57.71
C ILE A 12 -0.93 -2.56 -56.21
N LYS A 13 -1.09 -1.46 -55.47
CA LYS A 13 -0.96 -1.43 -54.01
C LYS A 13 -2.32 -1.23 -53.32
N GLU A 14 -2.39 -1.75 -52.10
CA GLU A 14 -3.53 -1.61 -51.19
C GLU A 14 -2.99 -1.26 -49.79
N GLU A 15 -3.61 -0.28 -49.15
CA GLU A 15 -3.32 0.07 -47.75
C GLU A 15 -4.04 -0.91 -46.80
N GLN A 16 -3.34 -1.32 -45.74
CA GLN A 16 -3.87 -2.18 -44.68
C GLN A 16 -3.66 -1.49 -43.33
N LEU A 17 -4.60 -1.69 -42.40
CA LEU A 17 -4.57 -1.10 -41.07
C LEU A 17 -4.37 -2.17 -40.00
N ASP A 18 -3.35 -1.98 -39.16
CA ASP A 18 -3.09 -2.81 -37.97
C ASP A 18 -3.38 -2.01 -36.70
N ILE A 19 -4.22 -2.55 -35.81
CA ILE A 19 -4.60 -1.89 -34.56
C ILE A 19 -4.01 -2.68 -33.38
N ALA A 20 -3.21 -2.00 -32.56
CA ALA A 20 -2.65 -2.55 -31.33
C ALA A 20 -2.93 -1.62 -30.15
N LYS A 21 -3.27 -2.20 -28.99
CA LYS A 21 -3.39 -1.47 -27.73
C LYS A 21 -2.18 -1.77 -26.86
N LYS A 22 -1.65 -0.75 -26.20
CA LYS A 22 -0.57 -0.88 -25.22
C LYS A 22 -1.01 -0.30 -23.89
N TRP A 23 -0.59 -0.93 -22.80
CA TRP A 23 -0.71 -0.33 -21.48
C TRP A 23 0.29 0.80 -21.34
N ILE A 24 -0.18 1.93 -20.82
CA ILE A 24 0.65 3.09 -20.48
C ILE A 24 0.43 3.35 -19.00
N GLN A 25 1.52 3.44 -18.24
CA GLN A 25 1.48 3.81 -16.83
C GLN A 25 1.14 5.29 -16.73
N THR A 26 0.01 5.60 -16.09
CA THR A 26 -0.49 6.98 -15.98
C THR A 26 -0.22 7.60 -14.61
N GLY A 27 0.19 6.80 -13.62
CA GLY A 27 0.50 7.27 -12.28
C GLY A 27 0.96 6.14 -11.38
N ASP A 28 1.43 6.54 -10.20
CA ASP A 28 1.98 5.67 -9.16
C ASP A 28 1.36 6.00 -7.80
N VAL A 29 1.07 4.96 -7.03
CA VAL A 29 0.55 5.08 -5.67
C VAL A 29 1.50 4.36 -4.72
N LYS A 30 1.89 5.03 -3.65
CA LYS A 30 2.68 4.45 -2.55
C LYS A 30 1.85 4.46 -1.28
N ILE A 31 1.78 3.32 -0.61
CA ILE A 31 1.02 3.14 0.63
C ILE A 31 2.01 2.94 1.76
N TYR A 32 1.86 3.71 2.83
CA TYR A 32 2.65 3.57 4.04
C TYR A 32 1.73 3.72 5.25
N LYS A 33 2.11 3.06 6.34
CA LYS A 33 1.49 3.22 7.64
C LYS A 33 2.41 4.05 8.51
N GLU A 34 1.88 5.09 9.12
CA GLU A 34 2.58 5.83 10.15
C GLU A 34 2.31 5.22 11.53
N VAL A 35 3.35 5.17 12.36
CA VAL A 35 3.26 4.64 13.72
C VAL A 35 3.61 5.77 14.67
N PHE A 36 2.66 6.10 15.55
CA PHE A 36 2.84 7.11 16.57
C PHE A 36 2.86 6.46 17.94
N SER A 37 3.68 7.01 18.83
CA SER A 37 3.73 6.60 20.23
C SER A 37 3.17 7.73 21.09
N GLU A 38 2.28 7.39 22.00
CA GLU A 38 1.73 8.30 23.00
C GLU A 38 2.26 7.90 24.38
N ASN A 39 2.79 8.87 25.13
CA ASN A 39 3.20 8.64 26.51
C ASN A 39 2.01 8.85 27.43
N LYS A 40 1.72 7.85 28.27
CA LYS A 40 0.68 7.93 29.31
C LYS A 40 1.31 7.75 30.67
N ASN A 41 0.93 8.61 31.60
CA ASN A 41 1.37 8.55 33.00
C ASN A 41 0.22 8.01 33.85
N PHE A 42 0.55 7.13 34.80
CA PHE A 42 -0.40 6.54 35.73
C PHE A 42 0.11 6.77 37.15
N THR A 43 -0.76 7.23 38.05
CA THR A 43 -0.48 7.29 39.49
C THR A 43 -1.30 6.19 40.15
N ILE A 44 -0.61 5.25 40.77
CA ILE A 44 -1.24 4.08 41.40
C ILE A 44 -0.82 4.08 42.87
N PRO A 45 -1.78 4.13 43.82
CA PRO A 45 -1.45 3.96 45.23
C PRO A 45 -0.94 2.54 45.44
N ILE A 46 0.09 2.40 46.25
CA ILE A 46 0.61 1.11 46.70
C ILE A 46 0.59 1.08 48.22
N GLU A 47 0.33 -0.10 48.76
CA GLU A 47 0.35 -0.35 50.19
C GLU A 47 1.63 -1.07 50.63
N HIS A 48 2.06 -0.76 51.85
CA HIS A 48 3.17 -1.44 52.52
C HIS A 48 2.74 -1.83 53.92
N GLU A 49 3.04 -3.08 54.28
CA GLU A 49 2.79 -3.58 55.61
C GLU A 49 4.07 -3.49 56.44
N ASN A 50 4.00 -2.87 57.62
CA ASN A 50 5.10 -2.76 58.56
C ASN A 50 4.69 -3.30 59.92
N LEU A 51 5.50 -4.18 60.50
CA LEU A 51 5.41 -4.52 61.92
C LEU A 51 6.00 -3.38 62.75
N VAL A 52 5.21 -2.85 63.69
CA VAL A 52 5.62 -1.79 64.61
C VAL A 52 5.73 -2.37 66.02
N ILE A 53 6.92 -2.34 66.59
CA ILE A 53 7.19 -2.77 67.97
C ILE A 53 7.49 -1.52 68.79
N GLU A 54 6.62 -1.23 69.77
CA GLU A 54 6.81 -0.15 70.73
C GLU A 54 7.35 -0.71 72.04
N LYS A 55 8.55 -0.28 72.44
CA LYS A 55 9.10 -0.64 73.75
C LYS A 55 8.69 0.39 74.78
N LYS A 56 7.90 -0.05 75.76
CA LYS A 56 7.48 0.77 76.90
C LYS A 56 8.39 0.50 78.10
N SER A 57 9.06 1.51 78.64
CA SER A 57 9.77 1.38 79.93
C SER A 57 8.73 1.12 81.02
N LEU A 58 8.91 0.05 81.78
CA LEU A 58 8.17 -0.22 83.01
C LEU A 58 8.97 0.41 84.16
N GLU A 59 8.88 1.73 84.33
CA GLU A 59 9.51 2.39 85.48
C GLU A 59 8.79 1.96 86.78
N THR A 60 9.45 1.15 87.61
CA THR A 60 9.19 1.12 89.05
C THR A 60 9.87 2.32 89.68
N SER A 61 9.07 3.20 90.29
CA SER A 61 9.42 4.41 91.05
C SER A 61 9.50 5.72 90.25
N SER A 62 8.79 6.70 90.80
CA SER A 62 8.43 7.99 90.24
C SER A 62 9.63 8.88 89.93
N GLN A 63 10.08 8.92 88.68
CA GLN A 63 10.66 10.12 88.03
C GLN A 63 10.89 9.84 86.54
N ASN A 64 10.63 10.82 85.68
CA ASN A 64 10.75 10.81 84.21
C ASN A 64 9.53 10.29 83.43
N LYS A 65 8.48 11.12 83.38
CA LYS A 65 7.34 10.94 82.44
C LYS A 65 7.70 11.19 80.97
N ASP A 66 8.94 11.58 80.68
CA ASP A 66 9.44 11.99 79.34
C ASP A 66 10.51 11.05 78.77
N ALA A 67 10.58 9.79 79.21
CA ALA A 67 11.51 8.82 78.63
C ALA A 67 11.19 8.58 77.13
N PRO A 68 12.18 8.64 76.22
CA PRO A 68 11.95 8.48 74.80
C PRO A 68 11.44 7.07 74.48
N LYS A 69 10.31 6.99 73.77
CA LYS A 69 9.76 5.72 73.28
C LYS A 69 10.64 5.18 72.17
N GLU A 70 11.19 3.99 72.36
CA GLU A 70 11.94 3.27 71.34
C GLU A 70 10.95 2.53 70.43
N ILE A 71 10.90 2.90 69.15
CA ILE A 71 10.02 2.31 68.13
C ILE A 71 10.88 1.61 67.09
N ILE A 72 10.62 0.32 66.85
CA ILE A 72 11.25 -0.47 65.80
C ILE A 72 10.20 -0.76 64.72
N LYS A 73 10.54 -0.47 63.46
CA LYS A 73 9.69 -0.76 62.29
C LYS A 73 10.38 -1.80 61.41
N ILE A 74 9.69 -2.90 61.11
CA ILE A 74 10.17 -3.98 60.25
C ILE A 74 9.21 -4.12 59.06
N PRO A 75 9.65 -3.93 57.81
CA PRO A 75 8.80 -4.13 56.64
C PRO A 75 8.46 -5.62 56.48
N LEU A 76 7.20 -5.94 56.20
CA LEU A 76 6.71 -7.31 56.02
C LEU A 76 6.37 -7.61 54.57
N SER A 77 5.65 -6.70 53.92
CA SER A 77 5.19 -6.86 52.54
C SER A 77 5.04 -5.50 51.84
N GLU A 78 5.16 -5.52 50.52
CA GLU A 78 5.06 -4.36 49.64
C GLU A 78 4.24 -4.76 48.41
N GLU A 79 3.30 -3.90 48.01
CA GLU A 79 2.59 -4.07 46.75
C GLU A 79 3.48 -3.72 45.55
N HIS A 80 3.50 -4.61 44.56
CA HIS A 80 4.19 -4.42 43.29
C HIS A 80 3.19 -4.25 42.15
N VAL A 81 3.43 -3.24 41.29
CA VAL A 81 2.59 -2.98 40.11
C VAL A 81 3.21 -3.58 38.86
N GLU A 82 2.44 -4.39 38.15
CA GLU A 82 2.80 -4.95 36.83
C GLU A 82 1.92 -4.37 35.73
N PHE A 83 2.50 -4.12 34.55
CA PHE A 83 1.77 -3.62 33.39
C PHE A 83 2.04 -4.47 32.15
N SER A 84 0.99 -4.74 31.38
CA SER A 84 1.08 -5.40 30.08
C SER A 84 0.33 -4.60 29.01
N LYS A 85 0.88 -4.59 27.79
CA LYS A 85 0.26 -3.97 26.62
C LYS A 85 -0.07 -5.05 25.61
N HIS A 86 -1.28 -5.05 25.08
CA HIS A 86 -1.67 -5.92 23.97
C HIS A 86 -2.02 -5.06 22.76
N ARG A 87 -1.73 -5.57 21.55
CA ARG A 87 -2.09 -4.91 20.30
C ARG A 87 -3.52 -5.28 19.92
N VAL A 88 -4.27 -4.31 19.44
CA VAL A 88 -5.64 -4.50 18.92
C VAL A 88 -5.68 -3.96 17.50
N ALA A 89 -6.25 -4.74 16.57
CA ALA A 89 -6.53 -4.27 15.21
C ALA A 89 -7.72 -3.31 15.25
N LEU A 90 -7.57 -2.14 14.64
CA LEU A 90 -8.63 -1.14 14.58
C LEU A 90 -9.37 -1.16 13.25
N GLU A 91 -8.64 -1.32 12.14
CA GLU A 91 -9.19 -1.22 10.79
C GLU A 91 -8.38 -2.07 9.80
N ASP A 92 -9.08 -2.60 8.80
CA ASP A 92 -8.51 -3.28 7.64
C ASP A 92 -8.73 -2.43 6.38
N VAL A 93 -7.64 -2.09 5.69
CA VAL A 93 -7.68 -1.30 4.45
C VAL A 93 -7.40 -2.20 3.25
N SER A 94 -8.35 -2.29 2.31
CA SER A 94 -8.24 -3.12 1.10
C SER A 94 -8.03 -2.27 -0.16
N ILE A 95 -7.03 -2.61 -0.97
CA ILE A 95 -6.63 -1.85 -2.16
C ILE A 95 -6.55 -2.80 -3.36
N TYR A 96 -7.24 -2.47 -4.44
CA TYR A 96 -7.27 -3.29 -5.65
C TYR A 96 -7.42 -2.44 -6.91
N LYS A 97 -6.90 -2.95 -8.02
CA LYS A 97 -7.06 -2.35 -9.35
C LYS A 97 -8.35 -2.89 -9.98
N LYS A 98 -9.20 -2.00 -10.47
CA LYS A 98 -10.35 -2.35 -11.31
C LYS A 98 -10.04 -2.00 -12.77
N GLN A 99 -10.18 -2.97 -13.66
CA GLN A 99 -10.16 -2.71 -15.09
C GLN A 99 -11.57 -2.30 -15.52
N ILE A 100 -11.68 -1.17 -16.21
CA ILE A 100 -12.93 -0.67 -16.78
C ILE A 100 -12.73 -0.67 -18.30
N GLU A 101 -13.73 -1.17 -19.01
CA GLU A 101 -13.73 -1.13 -20.48
C GLU A 101 -14.33 0.19 -20.95
N ASP A 102 -13.64 0.82 -21.89
CA ASP A 102 -14.10 2.01 -22.59
C ASP A 102 -13.96 1.76 -24.09
N ILE A 103 -14.94 2.22 -24.87
CA ILE A 103 -15.02 2.01 -26.31
C ILE A 103 -14.63 3.30 -27.01
N LYS A 104 -13.53 3.26 -27.75
CA LYS A 104 -13.08 4.38 -28.58
C LYS A 104 -13.34 4.08 -30.05
N HIS A 105 -14.14 4.92 -30.70
CA HIS A 105 -14.35 4.87 -32.14
C HIS A 105 -13.17 5.52 -32.87
N ILE A 106 -12.64 4.83 -33.88
CA ILE A 106 -11.57 5.29 -34.76
C ILE A 106 -12.05 5.05 -36.19
N GLU A 107 -12.02 6.09 -37.02
CA GLU A 107 -12.35 6.03 -38.44
C GLU A 107 -11.10 6.36 -39.25
N GLU A 108 -10.80 5.55 -40.28
CA GLU A 108 -9.63 5.72 -41.13
C GLU A 108 -10.00 5.39 -42.59
N THR A 109 -9.41 6.09 -43.56
CA THR A 109 -9.68 5.87 -44.99
C THR A 109 -8.54 5.14 -45.66
N LEU A 110 -8.80 3.93 -46.15
CA LEU A 110 -7.81 3.11 -46.86
C LEU A 110 -7.92 3.29 -48.37
N LYS A 111 -6.78 3.44 -49.04
CA LYS A 111 -6.68 3.56 -50.49
C LYS A 111 -6.36 2.22 -51.13
N LYS A 112 -6.95 2.01 -52.30
CA LYS A 112 -6.68 0.86 -53.16
C LYS A 112 -6.51 1.33 -54.59
N GLU A 113 -5.37 0.97 -55.18
CA GLU A 113 -5.13 1.25 -56.58
C GLU A 113 -5.93 0.27 -57.45
N LYS A 114 -6.44 0.76 -58.59
CA LYS A 114 -7.09 -0.05 -59.62
C LYS A 114 -6.46 0.25 -60.96
N SER A 115 -5.99 -0.78 -61.67
CA SER A 115 -5.44 -0.63 -63.01
C SER A 115 -6.58 -0.39 -64.01
N ASN A 116 -6.50 0.69 -64.78
CA ASN A 116 -7.35 0.94 -65.93
C ASN A 116 -6.47 1.07 -67.19
N VAL A 117 -6.65 0.17 -68.16
CA VAL A 117 -5.86 0.14 -69.40
C VAL A 117 -6.69 0.77 -70.52
N LYS A 118 -6.18 1.85 -71.12
CA LYS A 118 -6.75 2.46 -72.33
C LYS A 118 -5.82 2.19 -73.50
N VAL A 119 -6.38 1.70 -74.61
CA VAL A 119 -5.64 1.39 -75.84
C VAL A 119 -6.14 2.26 -76.98
N SER A 120 -5.24 2.94 -77.66
CA SER A 120 -5.48 3.61 -78.95
C SER A 120 -4.72 2.89 -80.06
N GLY A 121 -5.32 2.75 -81.25
CA GLY A 121 -4.79 1.94 -82.35
C GLY A 121 -5.17 0.45 -82.26
N SER A 122 -4.43 -0.44 -82.91
CA SER A 122 -4.76 -1.87 -83.07
C SER A 122 -4.11 -2.81 -82.03
N ALA A 123 -3.94 -2.36 -80.79
CA ALA A 123 -3.35 -3.19 -79.73
C ALA A 123 -4.36 -4.18 -79.13
N LYS A 124 -3.93 -5.42 -78.85
CA LYS A 124 -4.74 -6.47 -78.22
C LYS A 124 -4.42 -6.57 -76.73
N VAL A 125 -5.41 -6.35 -75.86
CA VAL A 125 -5.32 -6.59 -74.41
C VAL A 125 -5.81 -8.00 -74.09
N THR A 126 -5.08 -8.73 -73.26
CA THR A 126 -5.48 -10.06 -72.79
C THR A 126 -5.44 -10.06 -71.26
N ASN A 127 -6.61 -10.20 -70.63
CA ASN A 127 -6.70 -10.36 -69.18
C ASN A 127 -6.56 -11.85 -68.84
N LYS A 128 -5.84 -12.18 -67.76
CA LYS A 128 -5.74 -13.55 -67.24
C LYS A 128 -6.63 -13.71 -66.03
#